data_AF-A0A5C9AH31-F1
#
_entry.id   AF-A0A5C9AH31-F1
#
_cell.length_a   1.000
_cell.length_b   1.000
_cell.length_c   1.000
_cell.angle_alpha   90.00
_cell.angle_beta   90.00
_cell.angle_gamma   90.00
#
_symmetry.space_group_name_H-M   'P 1'
#
loop_
_entity.id
_entity.type
_entity.pdbx_description
1 polymer ?
#
loop_
_entity_poly.entity_id
_entity_poly.type
_entity_poly.pdbx_seq_one_letter_code
_entity_poly.pdbx_strand_id
1 'polypeptide(L)'
;MLFTLKKVIGNMLLPLPLMLLIIGAGLALLWFSRFQKTGKIFISIGWLALLLLSLQPVADRLLRPIESTYPTWNNSQKVDYIVVLGGGYTWNPQWAPSSNLINNSLPRL
;
A
#
# COMPACT_ATOMS: atom_id res chain seq x y z
N MET A 1 -23.21 -10.49 7.51
CA MET A 1 -22.35 -9.92 8.57
C MET A 1 -20.88 -10.30 8.43
N LEU A 2 -20.54 -11.56 8.11
CA LEU A 2 -19.15 -12.01 7.94
C LEU A 2 -18.35 -11.19 6.91
N PHE A 3 -18.98 -10.81 5.79
CA PHE A 3 -18.36 -9.97 4.75
C PHE A 3 -17.88 -8.62 5.30
N THR A 4 -18.74 -7.92 6.03
CA THR A 4 -18.42 -6.62 6.64
C THR A 4 -17.32 -6.76 7.68
N LEU A 5 -17.39 -7.80 8.52
CA LEU A 5 -16.36 -8.06 9.54
C LEU A 5 -14.99 -8.33 8.92
N LYS A 6 -14.92 -9.18 7.89
CA LYS A 6 -13.68 -9.42 7.12
C LYS A 6 -13.13 -8.13 6.54
N LYS A 7 -13.99 -7.25 6.02
CA LYS A 7 -13.57 -5.99 5.39
C LYS A 7 -13.01 -5.01 6.42
N VAL A 8 -13.63 -4.92 7.60
CA VAL A 8 -13.13 -4.08 8.70
C VAL A 8 -11.79 -4.61 9.20
N ILE A 9 -11.67 -5.91 9.48
CA ILE A 9 -10.42 -6.52 9.92
C ILE A 9 -9.33 -6.34 8.85
N GLY A 10 -9.65 -6.57 7.58
CA GLY A 10 -8.73 -6.36 6.47
C GLY A 10 -8.24 -4.92 6.37
N ASN A 11 -9.13 -3.94 6.55
CA ASN A 11 -8.75 -2.53 6.58
C ASN A 11 -7.87 -2.19 7.79
N MET A 12 -8.10 -2.80 8.96
CA MET A 12 -7.25 -2.60 10.15
C MET A 12 -5.87 -3.27 10.02
N LEU A 13 -5.75 -4.28 9.16
CA LEU A 13 -4.49 -4.96 8.84
C LEU A 13 -3.66 -4.24 7.76
N LEU A 14 -4.22 -3.20 7.10
CA LEU A 14 -3.45 -2.39 6.16
C LEU A 14 -2.26 -1.74 6.88
N PRO A 15 -1.14 -1.49 6.19
CA PRO A 15 0.10 -1.05 6.82
C PRO A 15 -0.08 0.22 7.69
N LEU A 16 -0.77 1.24 7.16
CA LEU A 16 -0.97 2.50 7.86
C LEU A 16 -1.89 2.34 9.10
N PRO A 17 -3.13 1.83 9.00
CA PRO A 17 -3.97 1.57 10.17
C PRO A 17 -3.30 0.69 11.22
N LEU A 18 -2.60 -0.37 10.81
CA LEU A 18 -1.91 -1.28 11.72
C LEU A 18 -0.82 -0.56 12.53
N MET A 19 0.03 0.25 11.88
CA MET A 19 1.06 1.02 12.57
C MET A 19 0.46 2.04 13.55
N LEU A 20 -0.64 2.70 13.18
CA LEU A 20 -1.34 3.63 14.08
C LEU A 20 -1.92 2.92 15.31
N LEU A 21 -2.47 1.71 15.16
CA LEU A 21 -2.96 0.91 16.28
C LEU A 21 -1.82 0.51 17.24
N ILE A 22 -0.66 0.13 16.70
CA ILE A 22 0.54 -0.20 17.49
C ILE A 22 1.01 1.01 18.30
N ILE A 23 1.08 2.18 17.67
CA ILE A 23 1.46 3.43 18.36
C ILE A 23 0.41 3.80 19.42
N GLY A 24 -0.87 3.71 19.08
CA GLY A 24 -1.98 3.98 20.01
C GLY A 24 -1.97 3.06 21.23
N ALA A 25 -1.71 1.76 21.02
CA ALA A 25 -1.55 0.79 22.11
C ALA A 25 -0.32 1.14 22.98
N GLY A 26 0.79 1.55 22.35
CA GLY A 26 1.97 2.01 23.07
C GLY A 26 1.72 3.27 23.92
N LEU A 27 0.94 4.22 23.41
CA LEU A 27 0.52 5.43 24.13
C LEU A 27 -0.41 5.08 25.30
N ALA A 28 -1.37 4.17 25.09
CA ALA A 28 -2.26 3.69 26.14
C ALA A 28 -1.47 3.00 27.26
N LEU A 29 -0.47 2.19 26.93
CA LEU A 29 0.44 1.58 27.90
C LEU A 29 1.27 2.63 28.65
N LEU A 30 1.65 3.73 28.01
CA LEU A 30 2.40 4.80 28.64
C LEU A 30 1.56 5.57 29.67
N TRP A 31 0.30 5.87 29.33
CA TRP A 31 -0.60 6.68 30.17
C TRP A 31 -1.28 5.89 31.29
N PHE A 32 -1.67 4.64 31.04
CA PHE A 32 -2.49 3.86 31.99
C PHE A 32 -1.72 2.73 32.68
N SER A 33 -0.44 2.50 32.35
CA SER A 33 0.31 1.35 32.88
C SER A 33 1.67 1.71 33.46
N ARG A 34 2.09 0.85 34.40
CA ARG A 34 3.47 0.77 34.92
C ARG A 34 4.47 0.23 33.88
N PHE A 35 3.99 -0.36 32.78
CA PHE A 35 4.81 -0.92 31.70
C PHE A 35 5.27 0.14 30.67
N GLN A 36 5.69 1.31 31.14
CA GLN A 36 6.09 2.44 30.29
C GLN A 36 7.25 2.10 29.34
N LYS A 37 8.17 1.19 29.76
CA LYS A 37 9.26 0.72 28.89
C LYS A 37 8.72 0.02 27.64
N THR A 38 7.75 -0.88 27.83
CA THR A 38 7.08 -1.59 26.74
C THR A 38 6.33 -0.60 25.85
N GLY A 39 5.58 0.34 26.43
CA GLY A 39 4.89 1.39 25.66
C GLY A 39 5.83 2.22 24.76
N LYS A 40 6.99 2.64 25.29
CA LYS A 40 8.02 3.36 24.52
C LYS A 40 8.57 2.52 23.35
N ILE A 41 8.76 1.21 23.55
CA ILE A 41 9.22 0.30 22.49
C ILE A 41 8.17 0.20 21.39
N PHE A 42 6.89 -0.02 21.74
CA PHE A 42 5.81 -0.10 20.76
C PHE A 42 5.68 1.19 19.93
N ILE A 43 5.73 2.36 20.59
CA ILE A 43 5.71 3.65 19.89
C ILE A 43 6.91 3.79 18.96
N SER A 44 8.12 3.48 19.45
CA SER A 44 9.35 3.64 18.67
C SER A 44 9.36 2.72 17.44
N ILE A 45 8.96 1.46 17.60
CA ILE A 45 8.88 0.50 16.50
C ILE A 45 7.79 0.91 15.51
N GLY A 46 6.58 1.24 15.99
CA GLY A 46 5.48 1.65 15.12
C GLY A 46 5.82 2.90 14.32
N TRP A 47 6.47 3.87 14.96
CA TRP A 47 6.91 5.10 14.30
C TRP A 47 8.05 4.85 13.29
N LEU A 48 9.08 4.08 13.67
CA LEU A 48 10.17 3.74 12.77
C LEU A 48 9.69 2.95 11.56
N ALA A 49 8.82 1.96 11.76
CA ALA A 49 8.25 1.18 10.67
C ALA A 49 7.39 2.05 9.73
N LEU A 50 6.57 2.94 10.27
CA LEU A 50 5.79 3.89 9.47
C LEU A 50 6.70 4.82 8.66
N LEU A 51 7.77 5.33 9.27
CA LEU A 51 8.76 6.16 8.58
C LEU A 51 9.44 5.38 7.46
N LEU A 52 9.93 4.17 7.72
CA LEU A 52 10.57 3.33 6.71
C LEU A 52 9.62 3.04 5.54
N LEU A 53 8.37 2.65 5.82
CA LEU A 53 7.38 2.38 4.77
C LEU A 53 6.98 3.63 3.98
N SER A 54 7.13 4.82 4.57
CA SER A 54 6.85 6.10 3.91
C SER A 54 8.00 6.56 3.01
N LEU A 55 9.19 5.98 3.14
CA LEU A 55 10.32 6.26 2.26
C LEU A 55 10.19 5.45 0.96
N GLN A 56 10.11 6.17 -0.18
CA GLN A 56 10.17 5.59 -1.52
C GLN A 56 11.21 4.46 -1.69
N PRO A 57 12.49 4.62 -1.32
CA PRO A 57 13.48 3.56 -1.54
C PRO A 57 13.17 2.25 -0.80
N VAL A 58 12.45 2.30 0.33
CA VAL A 58 12.03 1.09 1.05
C VAL A 58 10.78 0.50 0.40
N ALA A 59 9.79 1.35 0.09
CA ALA A 59 8.56 0.93 -0.59
C ALA A 59 8.88 0.28 -1.94
N ASP A 60 9.70 0.92 -2.77
CA ASP A 60 10.10 0.43 -4.09
C ASP A 60 10.88 -0.89 -3.98
N ARG A 61 11.76 -1.04 -2.97
CA ARG A 61 12.48 -2.30 -2.76
C ARG A 61 11.56 -3.45 -2.36
N LEU A 62 10.52 -3.19 -1.58
CA LEU A 62 9.52 -4.19 -1.21
C LEU A 62 8.62 -4.57 -2.39
N LEU A 63 8.33 -3.60 -3.28
CA LEU A 63 7.49 -3.81 -4.47
C LEU A 63 8.24 -4.47 -5.63
N ARG A 64 9.54 -4.18 -5.78
CA ARG A 64 10.36 -4.63 -6.92
C ARG A 64 10.22 -6.12 -7.27
N PRO A 65 10.26 -7.07 -6.32
CA PRO A 65 10.13 -8.50 -6.65
C PRO A 65 8.78 -8.83 -7.28
N ILE A 66 7.72 -8.13 -6.89
CA ILE A 66 6.36 -8.32 -7.41
C ILE A 66 6.27 -7.72 -8.81
N GLU A 67 6.81 -6.51 -9.00
CA GLU A 67 6.73 -5.78 -10.28
C GLU A 67 7.66 -6.35 -11.36
N SER A 68 8.86 -6.82 -11.00
CA SER A 68 9.85 -7.30 -11.95
C SER A 68 9.72 -8.79 -12.29
N THR A 69 8.62 -9.44 -11.90
CA THR A 69 8.40 -10.87 -12.20
C THR A 69 8.34 -11.11 -13.70
N TYR A 70 7.76 -10.18 -14.46
CA TYR A 70 7.64 -10.28 -15.91
C TYR A 70 8.54 -9.26 -16.60
N PRO A 71 9.46 -9.70 -17.47
CA PRO A 71 10.33 -8.78 -18.19
C PRO A 71 9.51 -7.94 -19.17
N THR A 72 9.92 -6.68 -19.35
CA THR A 72 9.33 -5.80 -20.35
C THR A 72 9.60 -6.37 -21.73
N TRP A 73 8.54 -6.44 -22.55
CA TRP A 73 8.65 -6.84 -23.94
C TRP A 73 9.47 -5.82 -24.74
N ASN A 74 10.53 -6.28 -25.43
CA ASN A 74 11.48 -5.45 -26.16
C ASN A 74 11.62 -5.82 -27.66
N ASN A 75 10.57 -6.39 -28.27
CA ASN A 75 10.55 -6.82 -29.68
C ASN A 75 11.63 -7.86 -30.07
N SER A 76 12.14 -8.63 -29.11
CA SER A 76 13.16 -9.67 -29.38
C SER A 76 12.64 -10.83 -30.23
N GLN A 77 11.32 -11.04 -30.29
CA GLN A 77 10.71 -12.17 -31.01
C GLN A 77 9.48 -11.66 -31.76
N LYS A 78 9.10 -12.29 -32.88
CA LYS A 78 7.86 -11.94 -33.56
C LYS A 78 6.70 -12.65 -32.84
N VAL A 79 5.71 -11.89 -32.40
CA VAL A 79 4.48 -12.41 -31.79
C VAL A 79 3.31 -12.11 -32.71
N ASP A 80 2.39 -13.06 -32.84
CA ASP A 80 1.21 -12.88 -33.71
C ASP A 80 0.14 -12.00 -33.06
N TYR A 81 0.06 -12.00 -31.72
CA TYR A 81 -0.92 -11.24 -30.96
C TYR A 81 -0.36 -10.74 -29.63
N ILE A 82 -0.78 -9.55 -29.22
CA ILE A 82 -0.52 -8.97 -27.89
C ILE A 82 -1.88 -8.69 -27.24
N VAL A 83 -2.12 -9.28 -26.07
CA VAL A 83 -3.33 -9.02 -25.28
C VAL A 83 -3.03 -7.96 -24.24
N VAL A 84 -3.59 -6.77 -24.41
CA VAL A 84 -3.47 -5.68 -23.43
C VAL A 84 -4.67 -5.74 -22.49
N LEU A 85 -4.41 -6.03 -21.23
CA LEU A 85 -5.46 -6.02 -20.20
C LEU A 85 -5.84 -4.59 -19.83
N GLY A 86 -7.13 -4.35 -19.61
CA GLY A 86 -7.63 -3.05 -19.18
C GLY A 86 -7.05 -2.62 -17.84
N GLY A 87 -6.65 -1.35 -17.74
CA GLY A 87 -6.30 -0.71 -16.48
C GLY A 87 -7.54 -0.24 -15.73
N GLY A 88 -7.38 0.05 -14.44
CA GLY A 88 -8.48 0.61 -13.64
C GLY A 88 -8.91 1.99 -14.16
N TYR A 89 -10.23 2.21 -14.20
CA TYR A 89 -10.87 3.39 -14.79
C TYR A 89 -12.04 3.87 -13.92
N THR A 90 -12.22 5.19 -13.80
CA THR A 90 -13.39 5.84 -13.18
C THR A 90 -14.02 6.77 -14.20
N TRP A 91 -15.35 6.92 -14.25
CA TRP A 91 -16.02 7.75 -15.25
C TRP A 91 -16.58 9.05 -14.64
N ASN A 92 -16.13 10.20 -15.16
CA ASN A 92 -16.74 11.50 -14.94
C ASN A 92 -16.67 12.35 -16.23
N PRO A 93 -17.82 12.76 -16.80
CA PRO A 93 -17.85 13.51 -18.06
C PRO A 93 -17.32 14.95 -17.95
N GLN A 94 -17.14 15.48 -16.73
CA GLN A 94 -16.57 16.81 -16.49
C GLN A 94 -15.04 16.78 -16.38
N TRP A 95 -14.42 15.60 -16.39
CA TRP A 95 -12.98 15.44 -16.26
C TRP A 95 -12.32 15.26 -17.62
N ALA A 96 -11.08 15.72 -17.73
CA ALA A 96 -10.25 15.41 -18.89
C ALA A 96 -10.11 13.88 -19.05
N PRO A 97 -10.01 13.35 -20.28
CA PRO A 97 -9.95 11.90 -20.51
C PRO A 97 -8.84 11.18 -19.70
N SER A 98 -7.68 11.81 -19.52
CA SER A 98 -6.59 11.26 -18.71
C SER A 98 -6.91 11.23 -17.22
N SER A 99 -7.66 12.19 -16.68
CA SER A 99 -8.06 12.25 -15.27
C SER A 99 -9.07 11.16 -14.87
N ASN A 100 -9.61 10.44 -15.84
CA ASN A 100 -10.49 9.30 -15.60
C ASN A 100 -9.69 7.98 -15.40
N LEU A 101 -8.38 7.98 -15.65
CA LEU A 101 -7.50 6.84 -15.42
C LEU A 101 -7.01 6.80 -13.98
N ILE A 102 -6.89 5.60 -13.42
CA ILE A 102 -6.33 5.40 -12.08
C ILE A 102 -4.79 5.51 -12.14
N ASN A 103 -4.14 5.86 -11.02
CA ASN A 103 -2.69 6.10 -10.90
C ASN A 103 -1.78 4.99 -11.46
N ASN A 104 -2.25 3.75 -11.56
CA ASN A 104 -1.52 2.64 -12.16
C ASN A 104 -1.53 2.65 -13.71
N SER A 105 -2.48 3.36 -14.31
CA SER A 105 -2.68 3.47 -15.76
C SER A 105 -2.15 4.79 -16.32
N LEU A 106 -2.16 5.86 -15.52
CA LEU A 106 -1.74 7.20 -15.94
C LEU A 106 -0.28 7.29 -16.46
N PRO A 107 0.72 6.64 -15.83
CA PRO A 107 2.11 6.68 -16.30
C PRO A 107 2.37 5.86 -17.57
N ARG A 108 1.34 5.21 -18.13
CA ARG A 108 1.43 4.31 -19.29
C ARG A 108 0.83 4.92 -20.55
N LEU A 109 0.37 6.18 -20.49
CA LEU A 109 0.01 7.02 -21.64
C LEU A 109 1.22 7.82 -22.11
#